data_AF-A0A525W5Q2-F1
#
_entry.id   AF-A0A525W5Q2-F1
#
_cell.length_a   1.000
_cell.length_b   1.000
_cell.length_c   1.000
_cell.angle_alpha   90.00
_cell.angle_beta   90.00
_cell.angle_gamma   90.00
#
_symmetry.space_group_name_H-M   'P 1'
#
loop_
_entity.id
_entity.type
_entity.pdbx_description
1 polymer ?
#
loop_
_entity_poly.entity_id
_entity_poly.type
_entity_poly.pdbx_seq_one_letter_code
_entity_poly.pdbx_strand_id
1 'polypeptide(L)'
;MPTVKNIDGPYRVFFYSFDCHEPKHVHVQREKSTCKFWLEPIALSMNRGFSPKELNTIRRLVETNRLRIMEAWHEHCGEDR
;
A
#
# COMPACT_ATOMS: atom_id res chain seq x y z
N MET A 1 13.28 0.47 -0.84
CA MET A 1 11.84 0.25 -0.59
C MET A 1 11.44 1.00 0.67
N PRO A 2 10.92 2.23 0.56
CA PRO A 2 10.29 2.91 1.69
C PRO A 2 9.16 2.05 2.25
N THR A 3 9.19 1.79 3.56
CA THR A 3 8.15 1.05 4.27
C THR A 3 7.41 2.02 5.16
N VAL A 4 6.07 2.03 5.10
CA VAL A 4 5.24 2.84 5.97
C VAL A 4 5.31 2.25 7.38
N LYS A 5 5.91 2.99 8.31
CA LYS A 5 6.03 2.58 9.72
C LYS A 5 4.73 2.83 10.48
N ASN A 6 4.58 2.22 11.65
CA ASN A 6 3.41 2.39 12.54
C ASN A 6 2.08 1.93 11.93
N ILE A 7 2.13 0.88 11.12
CA ILE A 7 0.94 0.14 10.70
C ILE A 7 0.79 -1.06 11.64
N ASP A 8 -0.32 -1.13 12.35
CA ASP A 8 -0.63 -2.26 13.22
C ASP A 8 -0.89 -3.55 12.43
N GLY A 9 -0.36 -4.66 12.94
CA GLY A 9 -0.66 -6.01 12.46
C GLY A 9 0.48 -6.69 11.69
N PRO A 10 0.22 -7.88 11.11
CA PRO A 10 1.23 -8.71 10.46
C PRO A 10 1.58 -8.25 9.03
N TYR A 11 1.07 -7.09 8.61
CA TYR A 11 1.14 -6.62 7.24
C TYR A 11 2.26 -5.60 7.08
N ARG A 12 3.17 -5.88 6.15
CA ARG A 12 4.20 -4.92 5.74
C ARG A 12 3.66 -4.06 4.61
N VAL A 13 3.59 -2.76 4.83
CA VAL A 13 3.09 -1.76 3.87
C VAL A 13 4.26 -0.97 3.31
N PHE A 14 4.43 -0.94 1.99
CA PHE A 14 5.61 -0.34 1.36
C PHE A 14 5.34 0.13 -0.08
N PHE A 15 6.29 0.90 -0.61
CA PHE A 15 6.28 1.36 -1.99
C PHE A 15 7.54 0.93 -2.73
N TYR A 16 7.43 0.81 -4.04
CA TYR A 16 8.58 0.67 -4.93
C TYR A 16 8.91 2.02 -5.55
N SER A 17 10.16 2.45 -5.45
CA SER A 17 10.60 3.72 -6.03
C SER A 17 10.44 3.77 -7.56
N PHE A 18 10.53 2.62 -8.24
CA PHE A 18 10.37 2.55 -9.69
C PHE A 18 8.91 2.73 -10.13
N ASP A 19 7.94 2.49 -9.24
CA ASP A 19 6.51 2.64 -9.54
C ASP A 19 6.01 4.09 -9.26
N CYS A 20 6.89 5.03 -8.90
CA CYS A 20 6.48 6.42 -8.62
C CYS A 20 5.86 7.15 -9.83
N HIS A 21 6.06 6.64 -11.05
CA HIS A 21 5.41 7.16 -12.26
C HIS A 21 3.94 6.69 -12.42
N GLU A 22 3.52 5.68 -11.66
CA GLU A 22 2.14 5.21 -11.67
C GLU A 22 1.25 6.06 -10.74
N PRO A 23 -0.08 5.98 -10.88
CA PRO A 23 -1.00 6.56 -9.89
C PRO A 23 -0.69 6.10 -8.46
N LYS A 24 -1.09 6.92 -7.49
CA LYS A 24 -0.79 6.66 -6.07
C LYS A 24 -1.30 5.28 -5.65
N HIS A 25 -0.39 4.43 -5.17
CA HIS A 25 -0.70 3.06 -4.78
C HIS A 25 0.20 2.60 -3.65
N VAL A 26 -0.12 1.44 -3.08
CA VAL A 26 0.65 0.83 -2.01
C VAL A 26 0.72 -0.68 -2.18
N HIS A 27 1.86 -1.26 -1.82
CA HIS A 27 2.04 -2.71 -1.77
C HIS A 27 1.93 -3.19 -0.32
N VAL A 28 1.23 -4.29 -0.13
CA VAL A 28 1.04 -4.92 1.18
C VAL A 28 1.48 -6.37 1.08
N GLN A 29 2.44 -6.76 1.94
CA GLN A 29 2.99 -8.11 2.00
C GLN A 29 2.77 -8.73 3.37
N ARG A 30 2.52 -10.04 3.37
CA ARG A 30 2.53 -10.90 4.55
C ARG A 30 3.07 -12.25 4.16
N GLU A 31 4.16 -12.68 4.79
CA GLU A 31 4.82 -13.97 4.50
C GLU A 31 5.15 -14.14 3.01
N LYS A 32 4.50 -15.07 2.31
CA LYS A 32 4.65 -15.31 0.87
C LYS A 32 3.59 -14.60 0.01
N SER A 33 2.63 -13.93 0.64
CA SER A 33 1.50 -13.26 -0.03
C SER A 33 1.77 -11.77 -0.19
N THR A 34 1.34 -11.21 -1.32
CA THR A 34 1.51 -9.78 -1.63
C THR A 34 0.33 -9.27 -2.45
N CYS A 35 -0.12 -8.04 -2.19
CA CYS A 35 -1.14 -7.36 -2.97
C CYS A 35 -0.79 -5.88 -3.18
N LYS A 36 -1.40 -5.28 -4.20
CA LYS A 36 -1.27 -3.88 -4.57
C LYS A 36 -2.64 -3.22 -4.52
N PHE A 37 -2.74 -2.07 -3.87
CA PHE A 37 -3.95 -1.26 -3.81
C PHE A 37 -3.68 0.13 -4.38
N TRP A 38 -4.57 0.62 -5.24
CA TRP A 38 -4.64 2.03 -5.58
C TRP A 38 -5.15 2.83 -4.38
N LEU A 39 -4.75 4.10 -4.27
CA LEU A 39 -5.20 5.00 -3.19
C LEU A 39 -6.30 5.97 -3.65
N GLU A 40 -6.48 6.12 -4.97
CA GLU A 40 -7.43 7.04 -5.60
C GLU A 40 -8.06 6.43 -6.87
N PRO A 41 -9.24 5.79 -6.77
CA PRO A 41 -9.93 5.35 -5.55
C PRO A 41 -9.26 4.13 -4.89
N ILE A 42 -9.63 3.80 -3.64
CA ILE A 42 -9.10 2.61 -2.95
C ILE A 42 -9.64 1.33 -3.60
N ALA A 43 -8.84 0.77 -4.50
CA ALA A 43 -9.19 -0.38 -5.31
C ALA A 43 -8.03 -1.39 -5.36
N LEU A 44 -8.38 -2.67 -5.32
CA LEU A 44 -7.42 -3.74 -5.49
C LEU A 44 -6.91 -3.73 -6.94
N SER A 45 -5.59 -3.66 -7.10
CA SER A 45 -4.91 -3.69 -8.40
C SER A 45 -4.33 -5.08 -8.70
N MET A 46 -3.69 -5.68 -7.69
CA MET A 46 -3.08 -6.99 -7.81
C MET A 46 -3.24 -7.77 -6.52
N ASN A 47 -3.51 -9.07 -6.61
CA ASN A 47 -3.49 -10.00 -5.50
C ASN A 47 -2.65 -11.23 -5.85
N ARG A 48 -1.69 -11.58 -5.00
CA ARG A 48 -0.92 -12.81 -5.04
C ARG A 48 -0.98 -13.48 -3.67
N GLY A 49 -1.88 -14.45 -3.53
CA GLY A 49 -1.93 -15.34 -2.37
C GLY A 49 -2.78 -14.88 -1.18
N PHE A 50 -3.45 -13.74 -1.24
CA PHE A 50 -4.45 -13.39 -0.20
C PHE A 50 -5.83 -13.91 -0.53
N SER A 51 -6.54 -14.37 0.50
CA SER A 51 -7.96 -14.71 0.41
C SER A 51 -8.84 -13.46 0.30
N PRO A 52 -10.07 -13.54 -0.26
CA PRO A 52 -10.98 -12.40 -0.31
C PRO A 52 -11.29 -11.78 1.07
N LYS A 53 -11.29 -12.61 2.13
CA LYS A 53 -11.47 -12.15 3.51
C LYS A 53 -10.30 -11.28 3.96
N GLU A 54 -9.07 -11.74 3.71
CA GLU A 54 -7.87 -10.96 4.05
C GLU A 54 -7.74 -9.69 3.21
N LEU A 55 -8.10 -9.74 1.92
CA LEU A 55 -8.11 -8.54 1.08
C LEU A 55 -9.06 -7.46 1.63
N ASN A 56 -10.21 -7.85 2.19
CA ASN A 56 -11.10 -6.90 2.86
C ASN A 56 -10.48 -6.34 4.15
N THR A 57 -9.77 -7.15 4.93
CA THR A 57 -9.02 -6.68 6.10
C THR A 57 -7.92 -5.68 5.70
N ILE A 58 -7.15 -6.01 4.66
CA ILE A 58 -6.08 -5.15 4.14
C ILE A 58 -6.67 -3.84 3.60
N ARG A 59 -7.79 -3.91 2.87
CA ARG A 59 -8.50 -2.72 2.39
C ARG A 59 -8.84 -1.77 3.54
N ARG A 60 -9.46 -2.30 4.61
CA ARG A 60 -9.79 -1.50 5.81
C ARG A 60 -8.56 -0.92 6.50
N LEU A 61 -7.45 -1.66 6.50
CA LEU A 61 -6.18 -1.19 7.05
C LEU A 61 -5.63 -0.02 6.23
N VAL A 62 -5.69 -0.12 4.89
CA VAL A 62 -5.27 0.94 3.97
C VAL A 62 -6.19 2.16 4.09
N GLU A 63 -7.50 1.96 4.22
CA GLU A 63 -8.47 3.04 4.45
C GLU A 63 -8.21 3.77 5.77
N THR A 64 -8.03 3.02 6.87
CA THR A 64 -7.76 3.58 8.21
C THR A 64 -6.45 4.38 8.23
N ASN A 65 -5.44 3.91 7.50
CA ASN A 65 -4.12 4.55 7.46
C ASN A 65 -3.90 5.41 6.20
N ARG A 66 -4.97 5.73 5.46
CA ARG A 66 -4.88 6.39 4.14
C ARG A 66 -4.05 7.66 4.19
N LEU A 67 -4.28 8.52 5.18
CA LEU A 67 -3.54 9.78 5.33
C LEU A 67 -2.03 9.54 5.43
N ARG A 68 -1.60 8.66 6.34
CA ARG A 68 -0.18 8.33 6.54
C ARG A 68 0.46 7.70 5.30
N ILE A 69 -0.27 6.83 4.62
CA ILE A 69 0.20 6.18 3.38
C ILE A 69 0.36 7.24 2.28
N MET A 70 -0.58 8.19 2.17
CA MET A 70 -0.49 9.29 1.22
C MET A 70 0.67 10.24 1.56
N GLU A 71 0.86 10.60 2.83
CA GLU A 71 2.00 11.41 3.29
C GLU A 71 3.32 10.74 2.92
N ALA A 72 3.50 9.46 3.28
CA ALA A 72 4.71 8.71 2.94
C ALA A 72 4.91 8.54 1.43
N TRP A 73 3.82 8.44 0.64
CA TRP A 73 3.90 8.46 -0.81
C TRP A 73 4.39 9.81 -1.33
N HIS A 74 3.87 10.92 -0.80
CA HIS A 74 4.31 12.26 -1.18
C HIS A 74 5.76 12.55 -0.77
N GLU A 75 6.19 12.10 0.40
CA GLU A 75 7.58 12.23 0.85
C GLU A 75 8.56 11.45 -0.04
N HIS A 76 8.12 10.35 -0.65
CA HIS A 76 9.00 9.47 -1.43
C HIS A 76 8.90 9.65 -2.96
N CYS A 77 7.68 9.80 -3.48
CA CYS A 77 7.39 9.96 -4.91
C CYS A 77 6.95 11.39 -5.28
N GLY A 78 6.76 12.27 -4.29
CA GLY A 78 6.24 13.63 -4.50
C GLY A 78 7.32 14.71 -4.67
N GLU A 79 8.58 14.35 -4.89
CA GLU A 79 9.57 15.28 -5.42
C GLU A 79 9.29 15.53 -6.91
N ASP A 80 8.29 16.38 -7.16
CA ASP A 80 8.24 17.22 -8.35
C ASP A 80 9.18 18.40 -8.06
N ARG A 81 10.37 18.37 -8.65
CA ARG A 81 11.23 19.56 -8.75
C ARG A 81 11.94 19.59 -10.08
#